data_AF-A0A1F9L534-F1
#
_entry.id   AF-A0A1F9L534-F1
#
_cell.length_a   1.000
_cell.length_b   1.000
_cell.length_c   1.000
_cell.angle_alpha   90.00
_cell.angle_beta   90.00
_cell.angle_gamma   90.00
#
_symmetry.space_group_name_H-M   'P 1'
#
loop_
_entity.id
_entity.type
_entity.pdbx_description
1 polymer ?
#
loop_
_entity_poly.entity_id
_entity_poly.type
_entity_poly.pdbx_seq_one_letter_code
_entity_poly.pdbx_strand_id
1 'polypeptide(L)'
;MECERLQRLVKSWYAQVQEESMAPARMVSFMEKHIAECAFCLADPLVRQDIEKITAIILPPSKIRKPSPGEDDDLAAEPSEEAGISEDDDLPAVDDAGTEEEEAEDDAETLDDLEDDELEDDD
;
A
#
# COMPACT_ATOMS: atom_id res chain seq x y z
N MET A 1 -13.45 -2.19 15.14
CA MET A 1 -13.51 -2.94 13.88
C MET A 1 -13.65 -4.41 14.23
N GLU A 2 -14.77 -5.03 13.84
CA GLU A 2 -15.10 -6.42 14.19
C GLU A 2 -14.68 -7.44 13.11
N CYS A 3 -14.26 -6.99 11.93
CA CYS A 3 -13.87 -7.87 10.83
C CYS A 3 -12.47 -8.47 11.04
N GLU A 4 -12.38 -9.76 11.38
CA GLU A 4 -11.10 -10.46 11.57
C GLU A 4 -10.24 -10.50 10.31
N ARG A 5 -10.87 -10.60 9.12
CA ARG A 5 -10.15 -10.62 7.85
C ARG A 5 -9.43 -9.29 7.60
N LEU A 6 -10.13 -8.17 7.81
CA LEU A 6 -9.52 -6.84 7.70
C LEU A 6 -8.41 -6.65 8.74
N GLN A 7 -8.59 -7.13 9.98
CA GLN A 7 -7.54 -7.06 11.01
C GLN A 7 -6.25 -7.77 10.60
N ARG A 8 -6.34 -8.97 9.99
CA ARG A 8 -5.15 -9.69 9.49
C ARG A 8 -4.49 -8.98 8.33
N LEU A 9 -5.29 -8.49 7.38
CA LEU A 9 -4.79 -7.75 6.21
C LEU A 9 -4.07 -6.47 6.64
N VAL A 10 -4.67 -5.69 7.54
CA VAL A 10 -4.05 -4.46 8.08
C VAL A 10 -2.71 -4.75 8.74
N LYS A 11 -2.58 -5.83 9.52
CA LYS A 11 -1.30 -6.21 10.12
C LYS A 11 -0.24 -6.57 9.07
N SER A 12 -0.63 -7.31 8.03
CA SER A 12 0.26 -7.67 6.92
C SER A 12 0.70 -6.44 6.12
N TRP A 13 -0.23 -5.56 5.75
CA TRP A 13 0.09 -4.31 5.07
C TRP A 13 0.92 -3.37 5.93
N TYR A 14 0.66 -3.32 7.24
CA TYR A 14 1.47 -2.53 8.16
C TYR A 14 2.92 -3.03 8.22
N ALA A 15 3.15 -4.34 8.28
CA ALA A 15 4.49 -4.91 8.19
C ALA A 15 5.16 -4.53 6.87
N GLN A 16 4.46 -4.67 5.75
CA GLN A 16 4.96 -4.28 4.44
C GLN A 16 5.31 -2.79 4.33
N VAL A 17 4.54 -1.92 4.99
CA VAL A 17 4.83 -0.47 5.09
C VAL A 17 6.06 -0.21 5.95
N GLN A 18 6.25 -0.95 7.04
CA GLN A 18 7.45 -0.87 7.88
C GLN A 18 8.71 -1.38 7.17
N GLU A 19 8.56 -2.40 6.33
CA GLU A 19 9.62 -2.97 5.48
C GLU A 19 9.86 -2.17 4.20
N GLU A 20 9.22 -0.99 4.04
CA GLU A 20 9.32 -0.10 2.87
C GLU A 20 8.90 -0.74 1.53
N SER A 21 8.40 -1.97 1.55
CA SER A 21 7.89 -2.72 0.40
C SER A 21 6.55 -2.20 -0.12
N MET A 22 5.85 -1.39 0.68
CA MET A 22 4.56 -0.79 0.33
C MET A 22 4.45 0.65 0.81
N ALA A 23 3.97 1.55 -0.06
CA ALA A 23 3.68 2.92 0.34
C ALA A 23 2.44 2.98 1.29
N PRO A 24 2.47 3.80 2.37
CA PRO A 24 1.35 3.96 3.29
C PRO A 24 0.03 4.35 2.61
N ALA A 25 0.10 5.19 1.57
CA ALA A 25 -1.08 5.59 0.79
C ALA A 25 -1.77 4.39 0.12
N ARG A 26 -0.99 3.40 -0.35
CA ARG A 26 -1.50 2.19 -0.99
C ARG A 26 -2.20 1.29 0.02
N MET A 27 -1.68 1.20 1.24
CA MET A 27 -2.30 0.49 2.36
C MET A 27 -3.69 1.07 2.69
N VAL A 28 -3.84 2.41 2.69
CA VAL A 28 -5.15 3.07 2.89
C VAL A 28 -6.13 2.69 1.78
N SER A 29 -5.71 2.76 0.52
CA SER A 29 -6.58 2.36 -0.61
C SER A 29 -7.01 0.90 -0.54
N PHE A 30 -6.18 0.00 -0.02
CA PHE A 30 -6.58 -1.40 0.17
C PHE A 30 -7.60 -1.58 1.30
N MET A 31 -7.47 -0.83 2.39
CA MET A 31 -8.49 -0.81 3.44
C MET A 31 -9.85 -0.33 2.89
N GLU A 32 -9.86 0.74 2.11
CA GLU A 32 -11.09 1.27 1.52
C GLU A 32 -11.74 0.28 0.53
N LYS A 33 -10.95 -0.36 -0.33
CA LYS A 33 -11.44 -1.43 -1.22
C LYS A 33 -12.06 -2.58 -0.43
N HIS A 34 -11.39 -3.03 0.63
CA HIS A 34 -11.92 -4.11 1.46
C HIS A 34 -13.27 -3.76 2.10
N ILE A 35 -13.47 -2.52 2.56
CA ILE A 35 -14.77 -2.09 3.10
C ILE A 35 -15.85 -2.18 2.03
N ALA A 36 -15.56 -1.76 0.79
CA ALA A 36 -16.51 -1.80 -0.31
C ALA A 36 -16.90 -3.23 -0.71
N GLU A 37 -15.98 -4.19 -0.56
CA GLU A 37 -16.19 -5.59 -0.94
C GLU A 37 -16.70 -6.46 0.23
N CYS A 38 -16.53 -6.02 1.47
CA CYS A 38 -16.92 -6.78 2.66
C CYS A 38 -18.21 -6.24 3.26
N ALA A 39 -19.31 -6.98 3.12
CA ALA A 39 -20.62 -6.63 3.68
C ALA A 39 -20.59 -6.39 5.21
N PHE A 40 -19.70 -7.08 5.93
CA PHE A 40 -19.53 -6.90 7.36
C PHE A 40 -18.85 -5.57 7.71
N CYS A 41 -17.80 -5.19 6.96
CA CYS A 41 -17.18 -3.87 7.12
C CYS A 41 -18.10 -2.74 6.66
N LEU A 42 -18.93 -2.99 5.64
CA LEU A 42 -19.89 -2.00 5.13
C LEU A 42 -21.00 -1.70 6.15
N ALA A 43 -21.38 -2.69 6.96
CA ALA A 43 -22.39 -2.56 8.01
C ALA A 43 -21.84 -1.97 9.33
N ASP A 44 -20.52 -2.00 9.56
CA ASP A 44 -19.89 -1.49 10.78
C ASP A 44 -19.47 -0.01 10.64
N PRO A 45 -20.17 0.94 11.28
CA PRO A 45 -19.78 2.35 11.21
C PRO A 45 -18.47 2.64 11.96
N LEU A 46 -18.01 1.77 12.86
CA LEU A 46 -16.76 1.95 13.58
C LEU A 46 -15.53 1.67 12.70
N VAL A 47 -15.67 0.88 11.63
CA VAL A 47 -14.54 0.52 10.76
C VAL A 47 -13.82 1.74 10.19
N ARG A 48 -14.57 2.80 9.85
CA ARG A 48 -13.99 4.02 9.27
C ARG A 48 -13.17 4.80 10.30
N GLN A 49 -13.60 4.82 11.56
CA GLN A 49 -12.84 5.46 12.64
C GLN A 49 -11.53 4.72 12.91
N ASP A 50 -11.56 3.38 12.88
CA ASP A 50 -10.33 2.61 13.12
C ASP A 50 -9.34 2.75 11.97
N ILE A 51 -9.81 2.81 10.72
CA ILE A 51 -8.93 3.09 9.57
C ILE A 51 -8.30 4.47 9.66
N GLU A 52 -9.05 5.49 10.10
CA GLU A 52 -8.48 6.82 10.32
C GLU A 52 -7.36 6.81 11.38
N LYS A 53 -7.57 6.08 12.49
CA LYS A 53 -6.53 5.89 13.51
C LYS A 53 -5.30 5.17 12.96
N ILE A 54 -5.50 4.09 12.21
CA ILE A 54 -4.40 3.35 11.58
C ILE A 54 -3.64 4.26 10.60
N THR A 55 -4.36 5.03 9.80
CA THR A 55 -3.81 5.98 8.82
C THR A 55 -2.96 7.04 9.52
N ALA A 56 -3.42 7.57 10.65
CA ALA A 56 -2.66 8.54 11.44
C ALA A 56 -1.37 7.96 12.07
N ILE A 57 -1.32 6.64 12.30
CA ILE A 57 -0.13 5.96 12.81
C ILE A 57 0.89 5.74 11.68
N ILE A 58 0.45 5.26 10.51
CA ILE A 58 1.34 4.98 9.37
C ILE A 58 1.75 6.23 8.59
N LEU A 59 0.92 7.27 8.62
CA LEU A 59 1.16 8.55 7.98
C LEU A 59 1.41 9.56 9.10
N PRO A 60 2.67 9.80 9.53
CA PRO A 60 2.96 10.88 10.47
C PRO A 60 2.41 12.19 9.89
N PRO A 61 1.97 13.16 10.73
CA PRO A 61 1.23 14.33 10.30
C PRO A 61 2.04 15.21 9.34
N SER A 62 2.03 14.84 8.06
CA SER A 62 2.63 15.59 6.97
C SER A 62 1.60 16.60 6.53
N LYS A 63 1.67 17.78 7.17
CA LYS A 63 1.24 19.09 6.66
C LYS A 63 0.25 18.97 5.49
N ILE A 64 -0.99 18.58 5.81
CA ILE A 64 -2.10 18.76 4.88
C ILE A 64 -2.26 20.27 4.78
N ARG A 65 -1.58 20.89 3.81
CA ARG A 65 -1.94 22.23 3.35
C ARG A 65 -3.33 22.04 2.75
N LYS A 66 -4.33 22.27 3.58
CA LYS A 66 -5.75 22.29 3.23
C LYS A 66 -5.86 23.19 2.00
N PRO A 67 -6.24 22.71 0.80
CA PRO A 67 -6.56 23.61 -0.28
C PRO A 67 -7.80 24.38 0.17
N SER A 68 -7.64 25.66 0.49
CA SER A 68 -8.76 26.57 0.70
C SER A 68 -9.45 26.78 -0.64
N PRO A 69 -10.73 26.42 -0.81
CA PRO A 69 -11.52 26.91 -1.93
C PRO A 69 -11.86 28.38 -1.64
N GLY A 70 -11.29 29.29 -2.42
CA GLY A 70 -11.53 30.72 -2.28
C GLY A 70 -10.85 31.49 -3.40
N GLU A 71 -11.66 31.75 -4.42
CA GLU A 71 -11.63 32.79 -5.46
C GLU A 71 -10.33 33.52 -5.84
N ASP A 72 -10.15 33.58 -7.16
CA ASP A 72 -9.45 34.58 -7.95
C ASP A 72 -9.66 36.02 -7.41
N ASP A 73 -8.59 36.77 -7.10
CA ASP A 73 -8.35 38.18 -7.51
C ASP A 73 -7.05 38.76 -6.88
N ASP A 74 -6.21 39.33 -7.74
CA ASP A 74 -5.29 40.48 -7.55
C ASP A 74 -4.11 40.51 -6.54
N LEU A 75 -2.91 40.51 -7.13
CA LEU A 75 -1.73 41.37 -6.86
C LEU A 75 -1.28 41.65 -5.40
N ALA A 76 -0.16 41.03 -5.00
CA ALA A 76 0.96 41.75 -4.33
C ALA A 76 2.23 40.89 -4.33
N ALA A 77 3.25 41.38 -5.03
CA ALA A 77 4.63 40.90 -4.96
C ALA A 77 5.21 41.06 -3.54
N GLU A 78 6.17 40.20 -3.17
CA GLU A 78 7.58 40.61 -2.99
C GLU A 78 8.51 39.35 -3.07
N PRO A 79 9.63 39.43 -3.81
CA PRO A 79 10.65 38.39 -3.91
C PRO A 79 11.74 38.56 -2.83
N SER A 80 12.28 37.46 -2.28
CA SER A 80 13.57 37.48 -1.59
C SER A 80 14.34 36.19 -1.86
N GLU A 81 15.10 36.26 -2.95
CA GLU A 81 16.44 35.70 -3.16
C GLU A 81 17.25 35.38 -1.88
N GLU A 82 17.68 34.13 -1.74
CA GLU A 82 19.07 33.82 -1.40
C GLU A 82 19.55 32.66 -2.29
N ALA A 83 20.67 32.93 -2.95
CA ALA A 83 21.30 32.11 -3.97
C ALA A 83 22.05 30.91 -3.40
N GLY A 84 22.01 29.81 -4.14
CA GLY A 84 22.89 28.66 -3.95
C GLY A 84 23.03 27.90 -5.27
N ILE A 85 23.48 28.59 -6.32
CA ILE A 85 23.94 27.94 -7.56
C ILE A 85 25.24 27.20 -7.27
N SER A 86 25.26 25.89 -7.52
CA SER A 86 26.47 25.15 -7.86
C SER A 86 26.15 24.34 -9.10
N GLU A 87 26.50 24.92 -10.23
CA GLU A 87 26.50 24.34 -11.56
C GLU A 87 27.92 23.79 -11.76
N ASP A 88 28.07 22.47 -11.85
CA ASP A 88 29.08 21.72 -12.66
C ASP A 88 29.03 20.23 -12.26
N ASP A 89 28.64 19.35 -13.18
CA ASP A 89 29.45 18.19 -13.62
C ASP A 89 28.57 17.14 -14.32
N ASP A 90 28.55 17.27 -15.63
CA ASP A 90 28.68 16.24 -16.67
C ASP A 90 27.99 14.86 -16.51
N LEU A 91 27.19 14.55 -17.53
CA LEU A 91 26.55 13.27 -17.85
C LEU A 91 27.62 12.17 -18.12
N PRO A 92 27.32 10.86 -18.00
CA PRO A 92 26.63 10.20 -19.12
C PRO A 92 25.61 9.11 -18.73
N ALA A 93 24.57 9.03 -19.55
CA ALA A 93 23.76 7.82 -19.70
C ALA A 93 24.63 6.68 -20.20
N VAL A 94 24.75 5.61 -19.41
CA VAL A 94 25.25 4.31 -19.87
C VAL A 94 24.05 3.41 -20.10
N ASP A 95 23.68 3.30 -21.36
CA ASP A 95 23.04 2.11 -21.92
C ASP A 95 24.18 1.09 -22.09
N ASP A 96 24.18 0.02 -21.31
CA ASP A 96 24.98 -1.17 -21.62
C ASP A 96 24.19 -2.42 -21.28
N ALA A 97 24.17 -3.30 -22.27
CA ALA A 97 23.31 -4.42 -22.43
C ALA A 97 23.81 -5.66 -21.69
N GLY A 98 22.87 -6.54 -21.35
CA GLY A 98 23.10 -7.99 -21.31
C GLY A 98 23.89 -8.53 -20.12
N THR A 99 23.18 -9.13 -19.17
CA THR A 99 23.51 -10.52 -18.83
C THR A 99 22.21 -11.29 -18.61
N GLU A 100 21.87 -12.01 -19.66
CA GLU A 100 21.18 -13.29 -19.58
C GLU A 100 22.06 -14.30 -18.82
N GLU A 101 21.41 -15.40 -18.44
CA GLU A 101 21.93 -16.70 -17.97
C GLU A 101 21.95 -16.92 -16.45
N GLU A 102 20.90 -17.57 -15.91
CA GLU A 102 20.68 -19.04 -15.73
C GLU A 102 21.16 -19.43 -14.31
N GLU A 103 20.40 -20.07 -13.43
CA GLU A 103 20.00 -21.49 -13.33
C GLU A 103 19.39 -21.60 -11.91
N ALA A 104 18.51 -22.50 -11.49
CA ALA A 104 17.64 -23.51 -12.06
C ALA A 104 16.81 -24.04 -10.86
N GLU A 105 15.65 -24.63 -11.16
CA GLU A 105 14.99 -25.76 -10.47
C GLU A 105 15.18 -26.02 -8.95
N ASP A 106 14.09 -25.87 -8.18
CA ASP A 106 13.57 -26.77 -7.11
C ASP A 106 12.33 -26.05 -6.53
N ASP A 107 11.11 -26.57 -6.41
CA ASP A 107 10.69 -27.92 -6.04
C ASP A 107 9.28 -28.13 -6.58
N ALA A 108 9.08 -29.32 -7.13
CA ALA A 108 7.87 -29.76 -7.75
C ALA A 108 7.01 -30.49 -6.70
N GLU A 109 5.71 -30.21 -6.73
CA GLU A 109 4.62 -31.17 -6.46
C GLU A 109 4.26 -31.42 -4.98
N THR A 110 3.03 -31.05 -4.61
CA THR A 110 2.05 -32.10 -4.29
C THR A 110 0.63 -31.56 -4.46
N LEU A 111 -0.04 -32.08 -5.49
CA LEU A 111 -1.49 -32.19 -5.53
C LEU A 111 -1.90 -33.11 -4.36
N ASP A 112 -2.59 -32.57 -3.36
CA ASP A 112 -3.44 -33.38 -2.47
C ASP A 112 -4.89 -33.05 -2.85
N ASP A 113 -5.22 -33.44 -4.07
CA ASP A 113 -6.57 -33.68 -4.57
C ASP A 113 -6.64 -35.19 -4.81
N LEU A 114 -6.77 -35.95 -3.72
CA LEU A 114 -7.18 -37.34 -3.77
C LEU A 114 -8.40 -37.51 -2.87
N GLU A 115 -9.52 -37.64 -3.57
CA GLU A 115 -10.77 -38.23 -3.14
C GLU A 115 -10.54 -39.47 -2.25
N ASP A 116 -11.13 -39.47 -1.04
CA ASP A 116 -11.49 -40.68 -0.30
C ASP A 116 -13.00 -40.64 -0.07
N ASP A 117 -13.72 -40.81 -1.18
CA ASP A 117 -15.09 -41.31 -1.22
C ASP A 117 -14.96 -42.72 -1.80
N GLU A 118 -14.94 -43.76 -0.96
CA GLU A 118 -15.71 -45.00 -1.18
C GLU A 118 -15.55 -46.04 -0.05
N LEU A 119 -16.67 -46.74 0.22
CA LEU A 119 -16.83 -48.11 0.78
C LEU A 119 -17.21 -48.30 2.26
N GLU A 120 -18.53 -48.29 2.47
CA GLU A 120 -19.40 -49.43 2.85
C GLU A 120 -18.99 -50.49 3.90
N ASP A 121 -20.03 -50.90 4.65
CA ASP A 121 -20.25 -52.13 5.45
C ASP A 121 -19.70 -52.23 6.88
N ASP A 122 -20.62 -52.19 7.87
CA ASP A 122 -20.82 -53.35 8.76
C ASP A 122 -22.28 -53.39 9.29
N ASP A 123 -22.81 -54.61 9.23
CA ASP A 123 -24.16 -55.17 9.48
C ASP A 123 -24.85 -54.76 10.80
#